data_AF-A0A8X8X5V2-F1
#
_entry.id   AF-A0A8X8X5V2-F1
#
_cell.length_a   1.000
_cell.length_b   1.000
_cell.length_c   1.000
_cell.angle_alpha   90.00
_cell.angle_beta   90.00
_cell.angle_gamma   90.00
#
_symmetry.space_group_name_H-M   'P 1'
#
loop_
_entity.id
_entity.type
_entity.pdbx_description
1 polymer ?
#
loop_
_entity_poly.entity_id
_entity_poly.type
_entity_poly.pdbx_seq_one_letter_code
_entity_poly.pdbx_strand_id
1 'polypeptide(L)'
;MVQAGSDSTGVSTDMISMNSTVKLTYRNTATFFGVHVTSTPVALTYSQLTIGSGTVKKFYQSRTSQRNMAVTVIGDKIPLYGSGASLSTPTGITTLPVPLKLEFTVRSRAYVLGKLVKPKFYKKIECSIVYDTNKLNVPISLKNCTYN
;
A
#
# COMPACT_ATOMS: atom_id res chain seq x y z
N MET A 1 13.54 -8.73 -3.39
CA MET A 1 14.74 -9.24 -4.09
C MET A 1 14.82 -8.56 -5.44
N VAL A 2 16.03 -8.24 -5.89
CA VAL A 2 16.27 -7.69 -7.24
C VAL A 2 17.05 -8.72 -8.03
N GLN A 3 16.64 -8.98 -9.26
CA GLN A 3 17.22 -10.00 -10.14
C GLN A 3 17.31 -9.45 -11.57
N ALA A 4 18.37 -9.78 -12.30
CA ALA A 4 18.47 -9.45 -13.71
C ALA A 4 17.42 -10.26 -14.51
N GLY A 5 16.78 -9.62 -15.49
CA GLY A 5 15.80 -10.24 -16.36
C GLY A 5 15.63 -9.48 -17.68
N SER A 6 14.65 -9.93 -18.48
CA SER A 6 14.22 -9.25 -19.69
C SER A 6 12.74 -8.98 -19.59
N ASP A 7 12.32 -7.75 -19.89
CA ASP A 7 10.90 -7.41 -19.94
C ASP A 7 10.17 -8.12 -21.10
N SER A 8 8.86 -7.88 -21.23
CA SER A 8 8.05 -8.48 -22.30
C SER A 8 8.44 -8.02 -23.71
N THR A 9 9.32 -7.01 -23.84
CA THR A 9 9.82 -6.50 -25.12
C THR A 9 11.21 -7.04 -25.48
N GLY A 10 11.85 -7.78 -24.58
CA GLY A 10 13.21 -8.29 -24.80
C GLY A 10 14.32 -7.39 -24.24
N VAL A 11 13.95 -6.30 -23.54
CA VAL A 11 14.93 -5.34 -23.02
C VAL A 11 15.45 -5.85 -21.68
N SER A 12 16.77 -6.04 -21.61
CA SER A 12 17.47 -6.41 -20.38
C SER A 12 17.32 -5.32 -19.32
N THR A 13 16.79 -5.70 -18.15
CA THR A 13 16.57 -4.81 -17.00
C THR A 13 16.64 -5.58 -15.70
N ASP A 14 16.96 -4.88 -14.61
CA ASP A 14 16.71 -5.41 -13.28
C ASP A 14 15.22 -5.48 -13.00
N MET A 15 14.81 -6.52 -12.28
CA MET A 15 13.43 -6.79 -11.87
C MET A 15 13.35 -6.92 -10.37
N ILE A 16 12.35 -6.28 -9.75
CA ILE A 16 12.06 -6.41 -8.33
C ILE A 16 10.87 -7.33 -8.09
N SER A 17 11.04 -8.28 -7.17
CA SER A 17 9.94 -9.03 -6.58
C SER A 17 9.90 -8.76 -5.07
N MET A 18 8.70 -8.52 -4.54
CA MET A 18 8.48 -8.30 -3.12
C MET A 18 7.17 -8.91 -2.65
N ASN A 19 7.16 -9.34 -1.39
CA ASN A 19 5.96 -9.77 -0.67
C ASN A 19 5.99 -9.11 0.69
N SER A 20 5.08 -8.18 0.92
CA SER A 20 5.01 -7.39 2.14
C SER A 20 3.61 -7.39 2.71
N THR A 21 3.48 -7.10 4.01
CA THR A 21 2.18 -7.00 4.68
C THR A 21 2.04 -5.63 5.31
N VAL A 22 0.99 -4.91 4.91
CA VAL A 22 0.61 -3.64 5.52
C VAL A 22 -0.43 -3.93 6.61
N LYS A 23 -0.11 -3.57 7.85
CA LYS A 23 -1.03 -3.65 8.99
C LYS A 23 -1.63 -2.28 9.26
N LEU A 24 -2.96 -2.21 9.38
CA LEU A 24 -3.67 -0.97 9.66
C LEU A 24 -4.91 -1.22 10.52
N THR A 25 -5.32 -0.19 11.25
CA THR A 25 -6.54 -0.24 12.06
C THR A 25 -7.57 0.71 11.47
N TYR A 26 -8.73 0.17 11.11
CA TYR A 26 -9.88 0.96 10.69
C TYR A 26 -10.78 1.21 11.91
N ARG A 27 -11.16 2.47 12.16
CA ARG A 27 -12.04 2.85 13.27
C ARG A 27 -13.26 3.60 12.75
N ASN A 28 -14.44 3.08 13.06
CA ASN A 28 -15.70 3.80 12.91
C ASN A 28 -16.03 4.53 14.21
N THR A 29 -15.97 5.85 14.19
CA THR A 29 -16.29 6.71 15.35
C THR A 29 -17.77 7.09 15.42
N ALA A 30 -18.57 6.81 14.39
CA ALA A 30 -19.98 7.15 14.39
C ALA A 30 -20.74 6.42 15.51
N THR A 31 -21.69 7.11 16.14
CA THR A 31 -22.46 6.61 17.29
C THR A 31 -23.80 5.99 16.92
N PHE A 32 -24.28 6.17 15.69
CA PHE A 32 -25.65 5.79 15.32
C PHE A 32 -25.75 4.90 14.07
N PHE A 33 -24.64 4.69 13.32
CA PHE A 33 -24.63 3.79 12.17
C PHE A 33 -23.32 3.01 12.04
N GLY A 34 -23.42 1.81 11.47
CA GLY A 34 -22.25 1.13 10.90
C GLY A 34 -22.04 1.52 9.44
N VAL A 35 -20.89 1.10 8.91
CA VAL A 35 -20.45 1.48 7.57
C VAL A 35 -19.95 0.27 6.79
N HIS A 36 -20.30 0.23 5.50
CA HIS A 36 -19.70 -0.69 4.54
C HIS A 36 -18.43 -0.06 3.99
N VAL A 37 -17.31 -0.75 4.21
CA VAL A 37 -15.97 -0.28 3.88
C VAL A 37 -15.46 -1.02 2.65
N THR A 38 -14.94 -0.25 1.71
CA THR A 38 -14.24 -0.72 0.50
C THR A 38 -13.01 0.16 0.28
N SER A 39 -12.02 -0.31 -0.46
CA SER A 39 -10.82 0.48 -0.76
C SER A 39 -10.44 0.36 -2.23
N THR A 40 -9.72 1.34 -2.75
CA THR A 40 -8.85 1.11 -3.91
C THR A 40 -7.73 0.12 -3.51
N PRO A 41 -7.03 -0.49 -4.48
CA PRO A 41 -5.82 -1.24 -4.17
C PRO A 41 -4.82 -0.37 -3.39
N VAL A 42 -4.17 -0.99 -2.42
CA VAL A 42 -3.00 -0.49 -1.70
C VAL A 42 -1.82 -0.56 -2.66
N ALA A 43 -1.36 0.59 -3.14
CA ALA A 43 -0.23 0.69 -4.05
C ALA A 43 1.03 1.10 -3.28
N LEU A 44 2.14 0.38 -3.50
CA LEU A 44 3.47 0.78 -3.06
C LEU A 44 4.26 1.23 -4.29
N THR A 45 4.71 2.46 -4.27
CA THR A 45 5.34 3.13 -5.41
C THR A 45 6.73 3.61 -5.05
N TYR A 46 7.67 3.43 -5.96
CA TYR A 46 8.98 4.05 -5.96
C TYR A 46 9.02 5.09 -7.08
N SER A 47 9.24 6.36 -6.77
CA SER A 47 9.11 7.46 -7.73
C SER A 47 7.75 7.42 -8.46
N GLN A 48 7.72 7.10 -9.75
CA GLN A 48 6.50 6.93 -10.56
C GLN A 48 6.11 5.47 -10.82
N LEU A 49 6.91 4.50 -10.34
CA LEU A 49 6.76 3.09 -10.62
C LEU A 49 6.06 2.37 -9.46
N THR A 50 4.90 1.74 -9.72
CA THR A 50 4.26 0.86 -8.73
C THR A 50 5.00 -0.46 -8.65
N ILE A 51 5.70 -0.69 -7.54
CA ILE A 51 6.49 -1.89 -7.29
C ILE A 51 5.68 -3.01 -6.62
N GLY A 52 4.45 -2.72 -6.20
CA GLY A 52 3.50 -3.76 -5.82
C GLY A 52 2.16 -3.24 -5.37
N SER A 53 1.19 -4.16 -5.30
CA SER A 53 -0.19 -3.83 -5.01
C SER A 53 -0.86 -4.89 -4.13
N GLY A 54 -1.87 -4.48 -3.37
CA GLY A 54 -2.68 -5.36 -2.51
C GLY A 54 -4.12 -4.89 -2.41
N THR A 55 -5.07 -5.81 -2.22
CA THR A 55 -6.50 -5.46 -2.13
C THR A 55 -7.04 -5.64 -0.71
N VAL A 56 -7.74 -4.62 -0.21
CA VAL A 56 -8.49 -4.73 1.04
C VAL A 56 -9.81 -5.46 0.79
N LYS A 57 -10.04 -6.57 1.51
CA LYS A 57 -11.33 -7.28 1.46
C LYS A 57 -12.43 -6.36 1.98
N LYS A 58 -13.55 -6.28 1.26
CA LYS A 58 -14.72 -5.47 1.66
C LYS A 58 -15.27 -5.97 3.01
N PHE A 59 -15.67 -5.06 3.88
CA PHE A 59 -16.18 -5.43 5.20
C PHE A 59 -17.22 -4.45 5.72
N TYR A 60 -17.95 -4.85 6.75
CA TYR A 60 -18.81 -3.98 7.55
C TYR A 60 -18.12 -3.65 8.87
N GLN A 61 -18.21 -2.39 9.30
CA GLN A 61 -17.76 -1.95 10.61
C GLN A 61 -18.94 -1.37 11.40
N SER A 62 -19.22 -1.94 12.56
CA SER A 62 -20.27 -1.45 13.46
C SER A 62 -19.99 -0.04 13.97
N ARG A 63 -21.00 0.64 14.50
CA ARG A 63 -20.83 1.92 15.22
C ARG A 63 -19.81 1.79 16.35
N THR A 64 -19.10 2.88 16.65
CA THR A 64 -18.16 2.99 17.79
C THR A 64 -17.21 1.79 17.95
N SER A 65 -16.66 1.31 16.84
CA SER A 65 -15.86 0.09 16.86
C SER A 65 -14.67 0.20 15.91
N GLN A 66 -13.71 -0.72 16.06
CA GLN A 66 -12.52 -0.76 15.23
C GLN A 66 -12.21 -2.19 14.78
N ARG A 67 -11.37 -2.29 13.74
CA ARG A 67 -10.91 -3.56 13.19
C ARG A 67 -9.46 -3.43 12.75
N ASN A 68 -8.65 -4.37 13.20
CA ASN A 68 -7.29 -4.56 12.70
C ASN A 68 -7.35 -5.32 11.39
N MET A 69 -6.58 -4.87 10.40
CA MET A 69 -6.51 -5.45 9.07
C MET A 69 -5.05 -5.63 8.65
N ALA A 70 -4.82 -6.69 7.89
CA ALA A 70 -3.57 -6.97 7.23
C ALA A 70 -3.83 -7.10 5.73
N VAL A 71 -3.03 -6.41 4.92
CA VAL A 71 -3.13 -6.41 3.46
C VAL A 71 -1.80 -6.90 2.92
N THR A 72 -1.83 -8.01 2.18
CA THR A 72 -0.66 -8.48 1.46
C THR A 72 -0.47 -7.62 0.21
N VAL A 73 0.73 -7.05 0.06
CA VAL A 73 1.14 -6.22 -1.07
C VAL A 73 2.27 -6.96 -1.78
N ILE A 74 2.00 -7.36 -3.03
CA ILE A 74 2.87 -8.20 -3.83
C ILE A 74 3.30 -7.42 -5.08
N GLY A 75 4.58 -7.54 -5.42
CA GLY A 75 5.11 -7.24 -6.74
C GLY A 75 5.90 -8.43 -7.23
N ASP A 76 5.68 -8.84 -8.48
CA ASP A 76 6.41 -9.96 -9.07
C ASP A 76 7.06 -9.53 -10.37
N LYS A 77 8.39 -9.65 -10.42
CA LYS A 77 9.23 -9.35 -11.59
C LYS A 77 8.93 -7.99 -12.20
N ILE A 78 8.77 -6.98 -11.36
CA ILE A 78 8.48 -5.61 -11.80
C ILE A 78 9.77 -5.03 -12.40
N PRO A 79 9.80 -4.66 -13.69
CA PRO A 79 10.99 -4.10 -14.31
C PRO A 79 11.31 -2.71 -13.74
N LEU A 80 12.58 -2.45 -13.48
CA LEU A 80 13.08 -1.21 -12.88
C LEU A 80 13.61 -0.20 -13.92
N TYR A 81 13.26 -0.34 -15.19
CA TYR A 81 13.69 0.60 -16.23
C TYR A 81 13.38 2.05 -15.84
N GLY A 82 14.36 2.94 -15.98
CA GLY A 82 14.23 4.35 -15.61
C GLY A 82 14.21 4.65 -14.10
N SER A 83 14.39 3.63 -13.23
CA SER A 83 14.40 3.81 -11.76
C SER A 83 15.75 4.30 -11.20
N GLY A 84 16.79 4.39 -12.03
CA GLY A 84 18.14 4.79 -11.61
C GLY A 84 18.86 3.74 -10.75
N ALA A 85 20.15 3.97 -10.49
CA ALA A 85 21.04 3.06 -9.74
C ALA A 85 20.73 2.93 -8.23
N SER A 86 19.61 3.50 -7.75
CA SER A 86 19.24 3.55 -6.33
C SER A 86 18.40 2.37 -5.84
N LEU A 87 17.87 1.53 -6.74
CA LEU A 87 17.28 0.22 -6.37
C LEU A 87 18.14 -0.97 -6.77
N SER A 88 19.11 -0.81 -7.67
CA SER A 88 19.94 -1.89 -8.21
C SER A 88 21.42 -1.59 -8.12
N THR A 89 22.15 -2.49 -7.44
CA THR A 89 23.61 -2.62 -7.56
C THR A 89 23.96 -4.04 -8.00
N PRO A 90 25.07 -4.24 -8.72
CA PRO A 90 25.51 -5.56 -9.22
C PRO A 90 25.73 -6.62 -8.12
N THR A 91 25.88 -6.19 -6.86
CA THR A 91 26.04 -7.03 -5.67
C THR A 91 24.73 -7.27 -4.89
N GLY A 92 23.59 -6.82 -5.42
CA GLY A 92 22.25 -7.19 -4.95
C GLY A 92 21.64 -6.28 -3.88
N ILE A 93 22.33 -5.26 -3.38
CA ILE A 93 21.80 -4.33 -2.37
C ILE A 93 22.44 -2.95 -2.51
N THR A 94 21.65 -1.93 -2.80
CA THR A 94 22.05 -0.53 -2.60
C THR A 94 22.12 -0.28 -1.10
N THR A 95 23.22 0.22 -0.57
CA THR A 95 23.34 0.57 0.87
C THR A 95 22.56 1.83 1.25
N LEU A 96 21.98 2.50 0.24
CA LEU A 96 21.25 3.75 0.39
C LEU A 96 19.77 3.49 0.72
N PRO A 97 19.20 4.27 1.67
CA PRO A 97 17.78 4.20 1.98
C PRO A 97 16.91 4.52 0.75
N VAL A 98 15.88 3.71 0.51
CA VAL A 98 14.99 3.81 -0.65
C VAL A 98 13.68 4.51 -0.25
N PRO A 99 13.34 5.68 -0.80
CA PRO A 99 12.08 6.35 -0.53
C PRO A 99 10.93 5.67 -1.29
N LEU A 100 9.93 5.19 -0.55
CA LEU A 100 8.72 4.57 -1.06
C LEU A 100 7.50 5.37 -0.64
N LYS A 101 6.44 5.31 -1.46
CA LYS A 101 5.14 5.89 -1.17
C LYS A 101 4.09 4.79 -1.13
N LEU A 102 3.33 4.73 -0.04
CA LEU A 102 2.15 3.88 0.08
C LEU A 102 0.89 4.72 -0.12
N GLU A 103 0.00 4.33 -1.01
CA GLU A 103 -1.20 5.11 -1.32
C GLU A 103 -2.44 4.23 -1.54
N PHE A 104 -3.58 4.64 -0.96
CA PHE A 104 -4.90 4.07 -1.22
C PHE A 104 -6.02 4.98 -0.72
N THR A 105 -7.22 4.79 -1.26
CA THR A 105 -8.43 5.49 -0.81
C THR A 105 -9.42 4.52 -0.20
N VAL A 106 -9.82 4.78 1.04
CA VAL A 106 -10.87 4.05 1.74
C VAL A 106 -12.20 4.76 1.54
N ARG A 107 -13.20 4.02 1.08
CA ARG A 107 -14.59 4.46 0.98
C ARG A 107 -15.44 3.80 2.06
N SER A 108 -16.10 4.61 2.86
CA SER A 108 -17.02 4.19 3.92
C SER A 108 -18.44 4.66 3.56
N ARG A 109 -19.37 3.72 3.38
CA ARG A 109 -20.77 4.02 3.05
C ARG A 109 -21.67 3.68 4.23
N ALA A 110 -22.40 4.68 4.73
CA ALA A 110 -23.39 4.47 5.77
C ALA A 110 -24.82 4.36 5.20
N TYR A 111 -25.72 3.85 6.01
CA TYR A 111 -27.17 3.83 5.80
C TYR A 111 -27.82 4.47 7.02
N VAL A 112 -28.25 5.72 6.87
CA VAL A 112 -28.84 6.54 7.93
C VAL A 112 -30.35 6.60 7.68
N LEU A 113 -31.14 6.39 8.75
CA LEU A 113 -32.60 6.26 8.68
C LEU A 113 -33.01 5.20 7.63
N GLY A 114 -32.49 3.99 7.80
CA GLY A 114 -32.63 2.92 6.80
C GLY A 114 -31.87 3.26 5.52
N LYS A 115 -32.56 3.26 4.37
CA LYS A 115 -31.96 3.56 3.06
C LYS A 115 -32.26 4.99 2.57
N LEU A 116 -32.83 5.87 3.40
CA LEU A 116 -33.18 7.22 2.95
C LEU A 116 -31.92 8.08 2.73
N VAL A 117 -30.98 8.05 3.67
CA VAL A 117 -29.75 8.84 3.61
C VAL A 117 -28.54 7.91 3.53
N LYS A 118 -27.71 8.04 2.49
CA LYS A 118 -26.62 7.11 2.18
C LYS A 118 -25.28 7.83 1.99
N PRO A 119 -24.74 8.47 3.05
CA PRO A 119 -23.52 9.25 2.90
C PRO A 119 -22.36 8.32 2.55
N LYS A 120 -21.43 8.85 1.76
CA LYS A 120 -20.19 8.19 1.37
C LYS A 120 -19.05 9.08 1.81
N PHE A 121 -18.13 8.51 2.58
CA PHE A 121 -16.93 9.17 3.03
C PHE A 121 -15.75 8.55 2.28
N TYR A 122 -14.92 9.39 1.70
CA TYR A 122 -13.69 8.98 1.05
C TYR A 122 -12.54 9.54 1.86
N LYS A 123 -11.55 8.70 2.14
CA LYS A 123 -10.34 9.10 2.83
C LYS A 123 -9.16 8.57 2.05
N LYS A 124 -8.33 9.46 1.55
CA LYS A 124 -7.07 9.17 0.86
C LYS A 124 -5.96 9.07 1.90
N ILE A 125 -5.29 7.94 1.92
CA ILE A 125 -4.14 7.68 2.78
C ILE A 125 -2.91 7.71 1.89
N GLU A 126 -1.93 8.53 2.26
CA GLU A 126 -0.62 8.56 1.63
C GLU A 126 0.45 8.53 2.72
N CYS A 127 1.34 7.52 2.68
CA CYS A 127 2.43 7.40 3.63
C CYS A 127 3.78 7.40 2.92
N SER A 128 4.71 8.21 3.42
CA SER A 128 6.11 8.21 3.00
C SER A 128 6.90 7.23 3.86
N ILE A 129 7.60 6.30 3.21
CA ILE A 129 8.33 5.20 3.83
C ILE A 129 9.79 5.31 3.38
N VAL A 130 10.72 5.20 4.31
CA VAL A 130 12.15 5.07 3.98
C VAL A 130 12.55 3.62 4.24
N TYR A 131 12.80 2.88 3.17
CA TYR A 131 13.16 1.47 3.23
C TYR A 131 14.68 1.32 3.33
N ASP A 132 15.16 0.83 4.48
CA ASP A 132 16.57 0.50 4.69
C ASP A 132 16.81 -0.94 4.23
N THR A 133 17.56 -1.08 3.16
CA THR A 133 17.90 -2.35 2.54
C THR A 133 18.75 -3.26 3.41
N ASN A 134 19.42 -2.72 4.44
CA ASN A 134 20.18 -3.50 5.41
C ASN A 134 19.29 -4.11 6.51
N LYS A 135 18.04 -3.64 6.63
CA LYS A 135 17.07 -4.07 7.65
C LYS A 135 15.93 -4.85 7.02
N LEU A 136 16.28 -5.90 6.28
CA LEU A 136 15.32 -6.82 5.70
C LEU A 136 14.48 -7.48 6.80
N ASN A 137 13.18 -7.65 6.56
CA ASN A 137 12.20 -8.26 7.46
C ASN A 137 11.95 -7.54 8.80
N VAL A 138 12.43 -6.32 8.97
CA VAL A 138 12.09 -5.48 10.13
C VAL A 138 10.78 -4.73 9.86
N PRO A 139 9.79 -4.78 10.77
CA PRO A 139 8.57 -3.97 10.62
C PRO A 139 8.89 -2.48 10.59
N ILE A 140 8.38 -1.77 9.57
CA ILE A 140 8.50 -0.32 9.46
C ILE A 140 7.24 0.32 9.99
N SER A 141 7.39 1.23 10.96
CA SER A 141 6.27 2.01 11.49
C SER A 141 5.92 3.14 10.52
N LEU A 142 4.65 3.16 10.07
CA LEU A 142 4.12 4.20 9.17
C LEU A 142 3.79 5.47 9.95
N LYS A 143 4.81 6.26 10.29
CA LYS A 143 4.65 7.50 11.07
C LYS A 143 4.32 8.73 10.22
N ASN A 144 4.83 8.77 8.98
CA ASN A 144 4.67 9.91 8.08
C ASN A 144 3.53 9.62 7.10
N CYS A 145 2.28 9.80 7.55
CA CYS A 145 1.08 9.58 6.75
C CYS A 145 0.16 10.80 6.76
N THR A 146 -0.41 11.11 5.60
CA THR A 146 -1.48 12.09 5.42
C THR A 146 -2.81 11.37 5.15
N TYR A 147 -3.89 12.06 5.48
CA TYR A 147 -5.23 11.49 5.66
C TYR A 147 -6.29 12.45 5.14
N ASN A 148 -6.30 12.66 3.82
CA ASN A 148 -7.12 13.68 3.15
C ASN A 148 -8.51 13.17 2.77
#